data_AF-A0ABD4PH03-F1
#
_entry.id   AF-A0ABD4PH03-F1
#
_cell.length_a   1.000
_cell.length_b   1.000
_cell.length_c   1.000
_cell.angle_alpha   90.00
_cell.angle_beta   90.00
_cell.angle_gamma   90.00
#
_symmetry.space_group_name_H-M   'P 1'
#
loop_
_entity.id
_entity.type
_entity.pdbx_description
1 polymer ?
#
loop_
_entity_poly.entity_id
_entity_poly.type
_entity_poly.pdbx_seq_one_letter_code
_entity_poly.pdbx_strand_id
1 'polypeptide(L)'
;MANAWLRLWHDMPNDPKWRTIARVSGQPIATVMAVYIHLLVSASRNVTTCHGVSLRGHIDVTTEDLASALDVTEDVIDSILHAMQGRVLDGDLISGWEKRQVLKEDNGNVSQTAKSPAERKRAQREREKLRKYDADCHDESRRVTHLSRQVTTDKDTDTELNPTHNARMRESAPTGESNGASLQTAEPEFLDGLSEPIGKFSMTTVWQPSPDFRQRAAVWGMALPEPEFTPAELAAFRDYW
;
A
#
# COMPACT_ATOMS: atom_id res chain seq x y z
N MET A 1 -11.06 8.67 -17.07
CA MET A 1 -11.56 9.20 -15.77
C MET A 1 -11.23 8.16 -14.71
N ALA A 2 -10.65 8.55 -13.58
CA ALA A 2 -10.45 7.62 -12.47
C ALA A 2 -11.81 7.36 -11.80
N ASN A 3 -12.15 6.09 -11.58
CA ASN A 3 -13.34 5.74 -10.82
C ASN A 3 -13.17 6.21 -9.37
N ALA A 4 -14.22 6.74 -8.76
CA ALA A 4 -14.26 7.03 -7.33
C ALA A 4 -14.65 5.77 -6.56
N TRP A 5 -14.00 5.51 -5.43
CA TRP A 5 -14.19 4.28 -4.64
C TRP A 5 -14.58 4.61 -3.20
N LEU A 6 -15.29 3.68 -2.56
CA LEU A 6 -15.58 3.69 -1.13
C LEU A 6 -15.17 2.35 -0.53
N ARG A 7 -14.90 2.33 0.78
CA ARG A 7 -14.48 1.11 1.46
C ARG A 7 -15.66 0.39 2.08
N LEU A 8 -15.67 -0.94 1.99
CA LEU A 8 -16.55 -1.80 2.76
C LEU A 8 -15.70 -2.60 3.74
N TRP A 9 -16.25 -2.90 4.92
CA TRP A 9 -15.58 -3.78 5.89
C TRP A 9 -15.97 -5.23 5.65
N HIS A 10 -15.07 -6.16 5.97
CA HIS A 10 -15.24 -7.59 5.69
C HIS A 10 -16.53 -8.17 6.26
N ASP A 11 -16.89 -7.75 7.46
CA ASP A 11 -18.06 -8.29 8.16
C ASP A 11 -19.36 -7.54 7.83
N MET A 12 -19.33 -6.61 6.85
CA MET A 12 -20.53 -5.87 6.45
C MET A 12 -21.66 -6.83 6.06
N PRO A 13 -21.47 -7.85 5.21
CA PRO A 13 -22.56 -8.75 4.83
C PRO A 13 -23.18 -9.55 5.97
N ASN A 14 -22.43 -9.79 7.05
CA ASN A 14 -22.85 -10.65 8.15
C ASN A 14 -23.41 -9.89 9.36
N ASP A 15 -23.41 -8.56 9.33
CA ASP A 15 -23.84 -7.73 10.46
C ASP A 15 -25.27 -8.14 10.92
N PRO A 16 -25.45 -8.47 12.21
CA PRO A 16 -26.74 -8.91 12.74
C PRO A 16 -27.84 -7.84 12.61
N LYS A 17 -27.49 -6.57 12.41
CA LYS A 17 -28.44 -5.50 12.14
C LYS A 17 -29.25 -5.77 10.88
N TRP A 18 -28.68 -6.37 9.83
CA TRP A 18 -29.42 -6.65 8.59
C TRP A 18 -30.55 -7.63 8.79
N ARG A 19 -30.32 -8.69 9.58
CA ARG A 19 -31.38 -9.64 9.96
C ARG A 19 -32.48 -8.95 10.75
N THR A 20 -32.11 -8.02 11.61
CA THR A 20 -33.09 -7.26 12.40
C THR A 20 -33.91 -6.32 11.53
N ILE A 21 -33.26 -5.59 10.62
CA ILE A 21 -33.92 -4.67 9.69
C ILE A 21 -34.85 -5.44 8.76
N ALA A 22 -34.38 -6.52 8.14
CA ALA A 22 -35.19 -7.40 7.28
C ALA A 22 -36.44 -7.91 7.99
N ARG A 23 -36.33 -8.32 9.27
CA ARG A 23 -37.48 -8.77 10.06
C ARG A 23 -38.47 -7.65 10.36
N VAL A 24 -38.00 -6.43 10.61
CA VAL A 24 -38.85 -5.28 10.95
C VAL A 24 -39.52 -4.69 9.71
N SER A 25 -38.80 -4.60 8.59
CA SER A 25 -39.34 -4.10 7.31
C SER A 25 -40.14 -5.16 6.55
N GLY A 26 -39.98 -6.44 6.88
CA GLY A 26 -40.58 -7.55 6.16
C GLY A 26 -39.91 -7.84 4.80
N GLN A 27 -38.73 -7.24 4.55
CA GLN A 27 -38.05 -7.32 3.26
C GLN A 27 -36.89 -8.33 3.26
N PRO A 28 -36.52 -8.88 2.09
CA PRO A 28 -35.35 -9.75 1.98
C PRO A 28 -34.06 -9.06 2.44
N ILE A 29 -33.19 -9.81 3.11
CA ILE A 29 -31.88 -9.30 3.57
C ILE A 29 -31.05 -8.76 2.40
N ALA A 30 -31.13 -9.40 1.23
CA ALA A 30 -30.45 -8.94 0.02
C ALA A 30 -30.87 -7.52 -0.38
N THR A 31 -32.17 -7.22 -0.38
CA THR A 31 -32.71 -5.89 -0.68
C THR A 31 -32.26 -4.87 0.36
N VAL A 32 -32.31 -5.22 1.64
CA VAL A 32 -31.83 -4.36 2.73
C VAL A 32 -30.36 -3.98 2.55
N MET A 33 -29.51 -4.96 2.25
CA MET A 33 -28.09 -4.72 2.00
C MET A 33 -27.85 -3.88 0.74
N ALA A 34 -28.60 -4.15 -0.34
CA ALA A 34 -28.50 -3.39 -1.58
C ALA A 34 -28.87 -1.92 -1.38
N VAL A 35 -29.97 -1.64 -0.67
CA VAL A 35 -30.36 -0.28 -0.27
C VAL A 35 -29.23 0.38 0.51
N TYR A 36 -28.68 -0.28 1.53
CA TYR A 36 -27.59 0.30 2.32
C TYR A 36 -26.35 0.64 1.48
N ILE A 37 -25.99 -0.22 0.51
CA ILE A 37 -24.87 0.05 -0.40
C ILE A 37 -25.14 1.29 -1.26
N HIS A 38 -26.35 1.46 -1.80
CA HIS A 38 -26.71 2.69 -2.53
C HIS A 38 -26.61 3.94 -1.66
N LEU A 39 -27.06 3.86 -0.39
CA LEU A 39 -26.92 4.96 0.57
C LEU A 39 -25.45 5.30 0.84
N LEU A 40 -24.59 4.29 1.01
CA LEU A 40 -23.15 4.50 1.18
C LEU A 40 -22.51 5.16 -0.05
N VAL A 41 -22.92 4.78 -1.26
CA VAL A 41 -22.42 5.39 -2.50
C VAL A 41 -22.83 6.86 -2.56
N SER A 42 -24.09 7.19 -2.26
CA SER A 42 -24.57 8.56 -2.19
C SER A 42 -23.79 9.39 -1.16
N ALA A 43 -23.69 8.86 0.07
CA ALA A 43 -22.92 9.45 1.16
C ALA A 43 -21.43 9.67 0.83
N SER A 44 -20.84 8.84 -0.04
CA SER A 44 -19.47 9.01 -0.51
C SER A 44 -19.33 10.12 -1.54
N ARG A 45 -20.31 10.26 -2.43
CA ARG A 45 -20.32 11.25 -3.53
C ARG A 45 -20.70 12.65 -3.04
N ASN A 46 -21.54 12.72 -2.01
CA ASN A 46 -22.04 13.97 -1.45
C ASN A 46 -21.01 14.55 -0.48
N VAL A 47 -20.13 15.40 -1.03
CA VAL A 47 -19.17 16.18 -0.24
C VAL A 47 -19.77 17.54 0.04
N THR A 48 -20.25 17.76 1.26
CA THR A 48 -20.68 19.08 1.71
C THR A 48 -19.49 19.81 2.32
N THR A 49 -19.07 20.92 1.71
CA THR A 49 -18.02 21.77 2.27
C THR A 49 -18.66 22.86 3.11
N CYS A 50 -18.46 22.82 4.43
CA CYS A 50 -18.84 23.90 5.33
C CYS A 50 -17.61 24.37 6.10
N HIS A 51 -17.39 25.69 6.19
CA HIS A 51 -16.26 26.29 6.90
C HIS A 51 -14.88 25.70 6.53
N GLY A 52 -14.68 25.32 5.27
CA GLY A 52 -13.41 24.73 4.79
C GLY A 52 -13.20 23.26 5.19
N VAL A 53 -14.16 22.63 5.86
CA VAL A 53 -14.15 21.20 6.18
C VAL A 53 -15.07 20.47 5.19
N SER A 54 -14.53 19.48 4.50
CA SER A 54 -15.31 18.57 3.67
C SER A 54 -15.96 17.52 4.57
N LEU A 55 -17.26 17.63 4.78
CA LEU A 55 -18.08 16.62 5.44
C LEU A 55 -18.60 15.64 4.39
N ARG A 56 -18.57 14.36 4.72
CA ARG A 56 -19.15 13.26 3.93
C ARG A 56 -20.03 12.44 4.87
N GLY A 57 -20.90 11.61 4.31
CA GLY A 57 -21.83 10.80 5.11
C GLY A 57 -23.30 11.15 4.92
N HIS A 58 -23.59 12.26 4.21
CA HIS A 58 -24.95 12.73 3.96
C HIS A 58 -25.57 12.07 2.73
N ILE A 59 -26.77 11.54 2.90
CA ILE A 59 -27.54 10.87 1.84
C ILE A 59 -28.38 11.93 1.12
N ASP A 60 -28.40 11.89 -0.20
CA ASP A 60 -29.23 12.78 -1.05
C ASP A 60 -30.05 11.97 -2.08
N VAL A 61 -30.17 10.65 -1.89
CA VAL A 61 -30.93 9.81 -2.82
C VAL A 61 -32.41 9.86 -2.47
N THR A 62 -33.24 9.99 -3.49
CA THR A 62 -34.69 9.87 -3.34
C THR A 62 -35.13 8.41 -3.22
N THR A 63 -36.31 8.19 -2.63
CA THR A 63 -36.92 6.87 -2.52
C THR A 63 -37.26 6.30 -3.91
N GLU A 64 -37.71 7.17 -4.83
CA GLU A 64 -37.98 6.86 -6.24
C GLU A 64 -36.73 6.36 -6.98
N ASP A 65 -35.58 7.02 -6.80
CA ASP A 65 -34.32 6.61 -7.41
C ASP A 65 -33.87 5.23 -6.91
N LEU A 66 -34.01 4.97 -5.61
CA LEU A 66 -33.69 3.67 -5.02
C LEU A 66 -34.62 2.56 -5.49
N ALA A 67 -35.92 2.87 -5.57
CA ALA A 67 -36.95 1.96 -6.07
C ALA A 67 -36.66 1.56 -7.53
N SER A 68 -36.38 2.55 -8.37
CA SER A 68 -36.01 2.37 -9.77
C SER A 68 -34.70 1.60 -9.94
N ALA A 69 -33.69 1.84 -9.10
CA ALA A 69 -32.39 1.19 -9.22
C ALA A 69 -32.37 -0.27 -8.75
N LEU A 70 -33.34 -0.68 -7.92
CA LEU A 70 -33.41 -2.02 -7.35
C LEU A 70 -34.61 -2.83 -7.85
N ASP A 71 -35.37 -2.29 -8.81
CA ASP A 71 -36.60 -2.90 -9.34
C ASP A 71 -37.61 -3.27 -8.25
N VAL A 72 -37.81 -2.36 -7.28
CA VAL A 72 -38.76 -2.51 -6.17
C VAL A 72 -39.70 -1.31 -6.06
N THR A 73 -40.76 -1.42 -5.27
CA THR A 73 -41.68 -0.30 -5.04
C THR A 73 -41.13 0.68 -4.00
N GLU A 74 -41.61 1.93 -4.04
CA GLU A 74 -41.24 2.95 -3.05
C GLU A 74 -41.62 2.52 -1.62
N ASP A 75 -42.78 1.89 -1.43
CA ASP A 75 -43.21 1.37 -0.12
C ASP A 75 -42.19 0.39 0.49
N VAL A 76 -41.55 -0.43 -0.36
CA VAL A 76 -40.49 -1.36 0.07
C VAL A 76 -39.28 -0.57 0.56
N ILE A 77 -38.85 0.46 -0.18
CA ILE A 77 -37.74 1.32 0.22
C ILE A 77 -38.06 2.06 1.52
N ASP A 78 -39.24 2.66 1.64
CA ASP A 78 -39.67 3.39 2.83
C ASP A 78 -39.69 2.49 4.07
N SER A 79 -40.20 1.27 3.94
CA SER A 79 -40.21 0.30 5.04
C SER A 79 -38.78 -0.05 5.51
N ILE A 80 -37.82 -0.12 4.59
CA ILE A 80 -36.41 -0.39 4.89
C ILE A 80 -35.75 0.82 5.54
N LEU A 81 -35.91 2.01 4.95
CA LEU A 81 -35.33 3.25 5.47
C LEU A 81 -35.83 3.54 6.88
N HIS A 82 -37.13 3.37 7.12
CA HIS A 82 -37.71 3.52 8.46
C HIS A 82 -37.10 2.51 9.45
N ALA A 83 -36.92 1.26 9.06
CA ALA A 83 -36.30 0.23 9.91
C ALA A 83 -34.78 0.44 10.14
N MET A 84 -34.11 1.19 9.27
CA MET A 84 -32.68 1.52 9.36
C MET A 84 -32.39 2.68 10.34
N GLN A 85 -33.36 3.55 10.59
CA GLN A 85 -33.22 4.68 11.52
C GLN A 85 -32.90 4.20 12.94
N GLY A 86 -31.95 4.90 13.59
CA GLY A 86 -31.46 4.55 14.92
C GLY A 86 -30.56 3.30 14.98
N ARG A 87 -30.27 2.66 13.84
CA ARG A 87 -29.39 1.46 13.77
C ARG A 87 -28.15 1.70 12.92
N VAL A 88 -28.39 2.17 11.70
CA VAL A 88 -27.38 2.44 10.68
C VAL A 88 -27.52 3.85 10.09
N LEU A 89 -28.70 4.47 10.24
CA LEU A 89 -28.99 5.86 9.87
C LEU A 89 -29.34 6.70 11.09
N ASP A 90 -29.02 8.00 11.00
CA ASP A 90 -29.48 9.06 11.89
C ASP A 90 -29.99 10.23 11.03
N GLY A 91 -31.30 10.19 10.73
CA GLY A 91 -31.89 11.04 9.69
C GLY A 91 -31.25 10.73 8.33
N ASP A 92 -30.67 11.75 7.71
CA ASP A 92 -30.00 11.67 6.41
C ASP A 92 -28.49 11.36 6.52
N LEU A 93 -28.00 11.03 7.72
CA LEU A 93 -26.60 10.74 7.96
C LEU A 93 -26.36 9.24 8.19
N ILE A 94 -25.31 8.69 7.56
CA ILE A 94 -24.83 7.33 7.87
C ILE A 94 -24.17 7.31 9.25
N SER A 95 -24.68 6.46 10.15
CA SER A 95 -24.12 6.33 11.49
C SER A 95 -22.69 5.79 11.50
N GLY A 96 -21.81 6.49 12.20
CA GLY A 96 -20.40 6.13 12.33
C GLY A 96 -19.64 6.23 11.00
N TRP A 97 -20.08 7.08 10.08
CA TRP A 97 -19.41 7.32 8.79
C TRP A 97 -17.92 7.62 8.96
N GLU A 98 -17.54 8.53 9.87
CA GLU A 98 -16.15 8.96 10.07
C GLU A 98 -15.26 7.81 10.55
N LYS A 99 -15.83 6.88 11.31
CA LYS A 99 -15.12 5.67 11.78
C LYS A 99 -14.95 4.65 10.64
N ARG A 100 -15.92 4.57 9.73
CA ARG A 100 -15.94 3.59 8.62
C ARG A 100 -15.17 4.07 7.39
N GLN A 101 -15.27 5.35 7.08
CA GLN A 101 -14.64 6.02 5.96
C GLN A 101 -13.65 7.05 6.50
N VAL A 102 -12.49 6.56 6.93
CA VAL A 102 -11.40 7.43 7.37
C VAL A 102 -11.03 8.36 6.21
N LEU A 103 -11.09 9.66 6.46
CA LEU A 103 -10.87 10.71 5.45
C LEU A 103 -9.50 10.61 4.75
N LYS A 104 -8.55 9.88 5.34
CA LYS A 104 -7.14 9.98 4.98
C LYS A 104 -6.35 8.70 5.26
N GLU A 105 -6.16 7.88 4.23
CA GLU A 105 -5.08 6.88 4.18
C GLU A 105 -4.16 7.08 2.96
N ASP A 106 -4.71 7.49 1.80
CA ASP A 106 -3.94 7.64 0.55
C ASP A 106 -3.14 8.95 0.42
N ASN A 107 -3.34 9.90 1.33
CA ASN A 107 -2.36 10.97 1.53
C ASN A 107 -1.41 10.47 2.61
N GLY A 108 -0.36 9.76 2.19
CA GLY A 108 0.66 9.19 3.08
C GLY A 108 0.89 10.03 4.33
N ASN A 109 0.54 9.44 5.48
CA ASN A 109 0.94 9.83 6.82
C ASN A 109 0.92 11.34 7.13
N VAL A 110 -0.26 11.87 7.49
CA VAL A 110 -0.35 13.24 8.05
C VAL A 110 -0.04 13.31 9.54
N SER A 111 0.15 12.18 10.23
CA SER A 111 0.48 12.18 11.66
C SER A 111 1.95 11.86 12.00
N GLN A 112 2.83 11.63 11.02
CA GLN A 112 4.28 11.67 11.26
C GLN A 112 5.01 12.24 10.04
N THR A 113 5.46 13.48 10.15
CA THR A 113 6.73 13.98 9.56
C THR A 113 7.02 13.57 8.10
N ALA A 114 6.01 13.36 7.25
CA ALA A 114 6.21 12.98 5.87
C ALA A 114 6.00 14.22 5.00
N LYS A 115 7.09 14.92 4.70
CA LYS A 115 7.10 16.05 3.75
C LYS A 115 6.36 15.64 2.47
N SER A 116 5.50 16.53 1.96
CA SER A 116 4.82 16.35 0.68
C SER A 116 5.82 16.07 -0.45
N PRO A 117 5.49 15.33 -1.53
CA PRO A 117 6.40 15.15 -2.67
C PRO A 117 6.97 16.47 -3.20
N ALA A 118 6.18 17.54 -3.18
CA ALA A 118 6.61 18.88 -3.55
C ALA A 118 7.63 19.46 -2.56
N GLU A 119 7.42 19.26 -1.26
CA GLU A 119 8.35 19.68 -0.21
C GLU A 119 9.65 18.87 -0.22
N ARG A 120 9.58 17.56 -0.47
CA ARG A 120 10.77 16.70 -0.64
C ARG A 120 11.64 17.23 -1.79
N LYS A 121 11.01 17.54 -2.92
CA LYS A 121 11.71 18.08 -4.10
C LYS A 121 12.20 19.53 -3.90
N ARG A 122 11.59 20.30 -2.99
CA ARG A 122 12.08 21.65 -2.63
C ARG A 122 13.26 21.57 -1.66
N ALA A 123 13.18 20.74 -0.63
CA ALA A 123 14.26 20.50 0.33
C ALA A 123 15.51 19.87 -0.31
N GLN A 124 15.33 18.99 -1.31
CA GLN A 124 16.46 18.46 -2.10
C GLN A 124 17.18 19.58 -2.86
N ARG A 125 16.43 20.44 -3.55
CA ARG A 125 16.99 21.57 -4.31
C ARG A 125 17.73 22.57 -3.43
N GLU A 126 17.25 22.82 -2.21
CA GLU A 126 17.95 23.66 -1.25
C GLU A 126 19.26 23.03 -0.75
N ARG A 127 19.26 21.72 -0.47
CA ARG A 127 20.49 21.01 -0.10
C ARG A 127 21.52 21.00 -1.23
N GLU A 128 21.10 20.82 -2.47
CA GLU A 128 22.00 20.90 -3.63
C GLU A 128 22.58 22.31 -3.82
N LYS A 129 21.77 23.36 -3.63
CA LYS A 129 22.27 24.75 -3.64
C LYS A 129 23.29 25.01 -2.53
N LEU A 130 23.02 24.54 -1.32
CA LEU A 130 23.93 24.72 -0.19
C LEU A 130 25.25 23.96 -0.40
N ARG A 131 25.20 22.71 -0.88
CA ARG A 131 26.42 21.95 -1.21
C ARG A 131 27.24 22.61 -2.31
N LYS A 132 26.59 23.26 -3.28
CA LYS A 132 27.29 23.99 -4.35
C LYS A 132 27.96 25.25 -3.80
N TYR A 133 27.28 25.97 -2.91
CA TYR A 133 27.85 27.14 -2.23
C TYR A 133 29.07 26.78 -1.36
N ASP A 134 28.97 25.71 -0.56
CA ASP A 134 30.08 25.27 0.31
C ASP A 134 31.29 24.74 -0.50
N ALA A 135 31.06 24.14 -1.67
CA ALA A 135 32.14 23.69 -2.55
C ALA A 135 32.93 24.87 -3.18
N ASP A 136 32.24 25.96 -3.54
CA ASP A 136 32.87 27.15 -4.11
C ASP A 136 33.72 27.91 -3.06
N CYS A 137 33.42 27.79 -1.76
CA CYS A 137 34.23 28.42 -0.70
C CYS A 137 35.53 27.67 -0.33
N HIS A 138 35.66 26.38 -0.68
CA HIS A 138 36.85 25.58 -0.35
C HIS A 138 37.96 25.60 -1.42
N ASP A 139 37.73 26.19 -2.59
CA ASP A 139 38.74 26.30 -3.65
C ASP A 139 39.74 27.45 -3.39
N GLU A 140 39.37 28.45 -2.59
CA GLU A 140 40.20 29.66 -2.37
C GLU A 140 41.35 29.45 -1.35
N SER A 141 41.37 28.35 -0.58
CA SER A 141 42.37 28.12 0.49
C SER A 141 43.61 27.31 0.07
N ARG A 142 43.81 27.00 -1.21
CA ARG A 142 45.00 26.26 -1.69
C ARG A 142 46.10 27.11 -2.32
N ARG A 143 46.09 28.43 -2.12
CA ARG A 143 47.22 29.29 -2.48
C ARG A 143 47.85 29.86 -1.21
N VAL A 144 49.09 29.45 -0.91
CA VAL A 144 50.20 30.24 -0.31
C VAL A 144 51.35 29.29 0.11
N THR A 145 52.41 29.26 -0.73
CA THR A 145 53.87 29.06 -0.48
C THR A 145 54.38 27.90 0.41
N HIS A 146 55.51 27.20 0.12
CA HIS A 146 56.78 27.71 -0.43
C HIS A 146 57.67 26.59 -1.04
N LEU A 147 58.51 26.99 -1.99
CA LEU A 147 59.62 26.26 -2.61
C LEU A 147 60.61 25.63 -1.60
N SER A 148 61.09 24.42 -1.91
CA SER A 148 62.50 24.11 -2.21
C SER A 148 62.95 22.74 -1.68
N ARG A 149 63.38 21.87 -2.60
CA ARG A 149 64.66 21.12 -2.59
C ARG A 149 64.50 19.75 -3.28
N GLN A 150 65.01 19.67 -4.50
CA GLN A 150 65.45 18.42 -5.11
C GLN A 150 66.64 17.88 -4.31
N VAL A 151 66.57 16.63 -3.84
CA VAL A 151 67.75 15.75 -3.64
C VAL A 151 67.30 14.30 -3.89
N THR A 152 68.01 13.68 -4.83
CA THR A 152 68.04 12.26 -5.17
C THR A 152 68.61 11.41 -4.03
N THR A 153 68.12 10.18 -3.83
CA THR A 153 68.90 8.93 -4.04
C THR A 153 68.15 7.72 -3.50
N ASP A 154 68.18 6.66 -4.30
CA ASP A 154 67.95 5.26 -3.95
C ASP A 154 68.66 4.84 -2.65
N LYS A 155 67.98 4.01 -1.85
CA LYS A 155 68.56 2.75 -1.40
C LYS A 155 67.50 1.82 -0.80
N ASP A 156 67.46 0.62 -1.37
CA ASP A 156 66.75 -0.56 -0.90
C ASP A 156 67.08 -0.90 0.55
N THR A 157 66.08 -1.36 1.31
CA THR A 157 66.25 -2.48 2.25
C THR A 157 64.89 -3.17 2.43
N ASP A 158 64.83 -4.41 1.97
CA ASP A 158 63.77 -5.40 2.21
C ASP A 158 63.39 -5.48 3.69
N THR A 159 62.10 -5.71 4.00
CA THR A 159 61.71 -6.71 5.01
C THR A 159 60.25 -7.13 4.79
N GLU A 160 60.11 -8.44 4.73
CA GLU A 160 58.94 -9.32 4.67
C GLU A 160 57.72 -8.89 5.52
N LEU A 161 56.50 -9.31 5.12
CA LEU A 161 55.73 -10.37 5.79
C LEU A 161 54.30 -10.49 5.24
N ASN A 162 53.84 -11.75 5.17
CA ASN A 162 52.59 -12.23 4.58
C ASN A 162 51.30 -11.65 5.18
N PRO A 163 50.17 -11.72 4.43
CA PRO A 163 48.85 -11.31 4.88
C PRO A 163 48.06 -12.52 5.42
N THR A 164 47.67 -12.56 6.70
CA THR A 164 46.44 -13.26 7.13
C THR A 164 46.13 -13.09 8.64
N HIS A 165 44.82 -12.91 8.92
CA HIS A 165 44.12 -13.32 10.15
C HIS A 165 44.41 -12.53 11.46
N ASN A 166 43.49 -12.34 12.41
CA ASN A 166 42.19 -12.94 12.68
C ASN A 166 41.38 -12.08 13.67
N ALA A 167 40.06 -12.26 13.63
CA ALA A 167 39.04 -12.17 14.69
C ALA A 167 39.40 -11.58 16.07
N ARG A 168 38.44 -10.86 16.69
CA ARG A 168 37.74 -11.29 17.94
C ARG A 168 36.95 -10.16 18.65
N MET A 169 35.69 -10.50 18.97
CA MET A 169 34.85 -10.16 20.16
C MET A 169 34.72 -8.70 20.64
N ARG A 170 33.47 -8.19 20.79
CA ARG A 170 32.57 -8.28 21.99
C ARG A 170 33.12 -7.42 23.15
N GLU A 171 32.40 -6.59 23.90
CA GLU A 171 30.96 -6.36 24.13
C GLU A 171 30.88 -5.18 25.13
N SER A 172 29.81 -4.39 25.13
CA SER A 172 29.04 -4.01 26.33
C SER A 172 27.82 -3.18 25.94
N ALA A 173 26.64 -3.72 26.26
CA ALA A 173 25.32 -3.11 26.18
C ALA A 173 24.97 -2.37 27.51
N PRO A 174 23.78 -1.74 27.69
CA PRO A 174 22.53 -2.51 27.82
C PRO A 174 21.22 -1.90 27.22
N THR A 175 20.29 -2.83 26.95
CA THR A 175 18.80 -2.76 26.98
C THR A 175 17.99 -2.01 25.91
N GLY A 176 17.18 -2.79 25.16
CA GLY A 176 15.87 -2.37 24.65
C GLY A 176 15.59 -2.60 23.16
N GLU A 177 14.88 -3.69 22.84
CA GLU A 177 13.91 -3.84 21.73
C GLU A 177 14.37 -3.81 20.25
N SER A 178 14.06 -4.93 19.57
CA SER A 178 13.50 -5.09 18.21
C SER A 178 14.26 -6.13 17.37
N ASN A 179 13.59 -7.25 17.11
CA ASN A 179 14.08 -8.28 16.20
C ASN A 179 13.89 -7.81 14.74
N GLY A 180 14.90 -7.10 14.24
CA GLY A 180 15.11 -6.91 12.80
C GLY A 180 15.95 -8.08 12.26
N ALA A 181 15.33 -8.97 11.48
CA ALA A 181 16.04 -10.03 10.80
C ALA A 181 16.55 -9.56 9.42
N SER A 182 17.87 -9.64 9.32
CA SER A 182 18.78 -9.55 8.17
C SER A 182 18.19 -9.89 6.80
N LEU A 183 18.57 -9.08 5.80
CA LEU A 183 18.50 -9.41 4.37
C LEU A 183 19.41 -10.61 4.07
N GLN A 184 18.89 -11.81 4.30
CA GLN A 184 19.36 -13.03 3.65
C GLN A 184 18.45 -13.28 2.45
N THR A 185 19.05 -13.57 1.29
CA THR A 185 18.37 -14.17 0.14
C THR A 185 17.73 -15.47 0.63
N ALA A 186 16.46 -15.42 1.02
CA ALA A 186 15.73 -16.59 1.48
C ALA A 186 15.42 -17.47 0.27
N GLU A 187 15.92 -18.70 0.27
CA GLU A 187 15.45 -19.72 -0.66
C GLU A 187 13.93 -19.87 -0.48
N PRO A 188 13.17 -20.02 -1.57
CA PRO A 188 11.73 -20.20 -1.50
C PRO A 188 11.40 -21.40 -0.60
N GLU A 189 10.67 -21.14 0.48
CA GLU A 189 10.25 -22.18 1.42
C GLU A 189 9.05 -22.92 0.81
N PHE A 190 9.28 -24.17 0.42
CA PHE A 190 8.23 -25.07 -0.07
C PHE A 190 7.77 -25.97 1.07
N LEU A 191 6.47 -25.98 1.36
CA LEU A 191 5.89 -26.91 2.33
C LEU A 191 5.74 -28.28 1.68
N ASP A 192 5.96 -29.33 2.47
CA ASP A 192 5.95 -30.72 2.00
C ASP A 192 4.57 -31.04 1.37
N GLY A 193 4.57 -31.30 0.05
CA GLY A 193 3.36 -31.54 -0.75
C GLY A 193 2.80 -30.33 -1.53
N LEU A 194 3.40 -29.14 -1.43
CA LEU A 194 3.02 -27.95 -2.21
C LEU A 194 4.12 -27.60 -3.23
N SER A 195 3.74 -27.51 -4.51
CA SER A 195 4.63 -27.05 -5.59
C SER A 195 4.82 -25.53 -5.62
N GLU A 196 4.17 -24.80 -4.72
CA GLU A 196 4.20 -23.34 -4.66
C GLU A 196 4.91 -22.86 -3.40
N PRO A 197 5.82 -21.86 -3.51
CA PRO A 197 6.51 -21.30 -2.37
C PRO A 197 5.57 -20.44 -1.52
N ILE A 198 5.79 -20.44 -0.21
CA ILE A 198 4.94 -19.71 0.74
C ILE A 198 5.56 -18.36 1.11
N GLY A 199 4.71 -17.34 1.19
CA GLY A 199 5.12 -15.99 1.55
C GLY A 199 5.72 -15.22 0.36
N LYS A 200 6.47 -14.16 0.68
CA LYS A 200 7.16 -13.35 -0.34
C LYS A 200 8.54 -13.94 -0.59
N PHE A 201 8.88 -14.18 -1.85
CA PHE A 201 10.17 -14.69 -2.26
C PHE A 201 10.72 -13.87 -3.44
N SER A 202 12.04 -13.86 -3.60
CA SER A 202 12.70 -13.31 -4.79
C SER A 202 12.66 -14.34 -5.92
N MET A 203 12.57 -13.89 -7.17
CA MET A 203 12.59 -14.79 -8.32
C MET A 203 13.89 -15.60 -8.35
N THR A 204 13.79 -16.89 -8.68
CA THR A 204 14.95 -17.80 -8.76
C THR A 204 15.01 -18.50 -10.10
N THR A 205 16.20 -18.92 -10.51
CA THR A 205 16.45 -19.60 -11.78
C THR A 205 15.74 -20.95 -11.89
N VAL A 206 15.37 -21.56 -10.75
CA VAL A 206 14.70 -22.86 -10.65
C VAL A 206 13.18 -22.75 -10.46
N TRP A 207 12.63 -21.56 -10.28
CA TRP A 207 11.21 -21.35 -9.98
C TRP A 207 10.31 -21.80 -11.14
N GLN A 208 9.36 -22.69 -10.91
CA GLN A 208 8.38 -23.09 -11.92
C GLN A 208 6.98 -22.55 -11.60
N PRO A 209 6.17 -22.19 -12.61
CA PRO A 209 4.77 -21.91 -12.39
C PRO A 209 4.04 -23.17 -11.92
N SER A 210 2.90 -22.98 -11.27
CA SER A 210 2.08 -24.09 -10.78
C SER A 210 1.58 -24.98 -11.94
N PRO A 211 1.38 -26.30 -11.75
CA PRO A 211 0.86 -27.18 -12.80
C PRO A 211 -0.51 -26.77 -13.36
N ASP A 212 -1.30 -26.00 -12.60
CA ASP A 212 -2.59 -25.45 -13.01
C ASP A 212 -2.51 -24.05 -13.63
N PHE A 213 -1.31 -23.58 -14.00
CA PHE A 213 -1.06 -22.23 -14.53
C PHE A 213 -2.02 -21.82 -15.65
N ARG A 214 -2.32 -22.72 -16.60
CA ARG A 214 -3.28 -22.47 -17.69
C ARG A 214 -4.68 -22.14 -17.18
N GLN A 215 -5.14 -22.89 -16.18
CA GLN A 215 -6.47 -22.71 -15.59
C GLN A 215 -6.54 -21.39 -14.82
N ARG A 216 -5.50 -21.05 -14.05
CA ARG A 216 -5.44 -19.77 -13.33
C ARG A 216 -5.36 -18.58 -14.28
N ALA A 217 -4.57 -18.69 -15.35
CA ALA A 217 -4.53 -17.67 -16.41
C ALA A 217 -5.93 -17.44 -17.00
N ALA A 218 -6.69 -18.52 -17.27
CA ALA A 218 -8.06 -18.42 -17.79
C ALA A 218 -9.02 -17.74 -16.80
N VAL A 219 -8.92 -18.01 -15.50
CA VAL A 219 -9.69 -17.29 -14.45
C VAL A 219 -9.38 -15.80 -14.44
N TRP A 220 -8.14 -15.43 -14.75
CA TRP A 220 -7.73 -14.04 -14.93
C TRP A 220 -8.01 -13.48 -16.35
N GLY A 221 -8.79 -14.19 -17.16
CA GLY A 221 -9.21 -13.75 -18.49
C GLY A 221 -8.17 -13.94 -19.60
N MET A 222 -7.07 -14.65 -19.32
CA MET A 222 -6.00 -14.94 -20.28
C MET A 222 -6.09 -16.38 -20.78
N ALA A 223 -6.61 -16.56 -22.00
CA ALA A 223 -6.64 -17.86 -22.65
C ALA A 223 -5.29 -18.18 -23.29
N LEU A 224 -4.46 -18.98 -22.61
CA LEU A 224 -3.17 -19.43 -23.13
C LEU A 224 -3.33 -20.62 -24.10
N PRO A 225 -2.54 -20.70 -25.19
CA PRO A 225 -2.50 -21.85 -26.10
C PRO A 225 -1.86 -23.08 -25.43
N GLU A 226 -1.85 -24.21 -26.13
CA GLU A 226 -1.12 -25.42 -25.70
C GLU A 226 0.11 -25.61 -26.61
N PRO A 227 1.35 -25.66 -26.07
CA PRO A 227 1.73 -25.53 -24.66
C PRO A 227 1.53 -24.10 -24.10
N GLU A 228 1.37 -23.97 -22.77
CA GLU A 228 1.06 -22.69 -22.11
C GLU A 228 2.13 -21.61 -22.30
N PHE A 229 3.39 -22.04 -22.39
CA PHE A 229 4.56 -21.21 -22.58
C PHE A 229 5.70 -22.06 -23.15
N THR A 230 6.62 -21.40 -23.85
CA THR A 230 7.87 -22.01 -24.29
C THR A 230 8.91 -21.97 -23.16
N PRO A 231 9.89 -22.90 -23.14
CA PRO A 231 10.99 -22.84 -22.17
C PRO A 231 11.78 -21.53 -22.22
N ALA A 232 11.87 -20.89 -23.40
CA ALA A 232 12.56 -19.62 -23.58
C ALA A 232 11.80 -18.44 -22.94
N GLU A 233 10.47 -18.41 -23.02
CA GLU A 233 9.64 -17.38 -22.37
C GLU A 233 9.75 -17.47 -20.85
N LEU A 234 9.76 -18.69 -20.29
CA LEU A 234 9.93 -18.89 -18.86
C LEU A 234 11.33 -18.46 -18.39
N ALA A 235 12.38 -18.76 -19.17
CA ALA A 235 13.73 -18.29 -18.87
C ALA A 235 13.82 -16.76 -18.91
N ALA A 236 13.30 -16.12 -19.96
CA ALA A 236 13.30 -14.66 -20.09
C ALA A 236 12.53 -13.98 -18.96
N PHE A 237 11.43 -14.58 -18.49
CA PHE A 237 10.68 -14.09 -17.34
C PHE A 237 11.50 -14.14 -16.04
N ARG A 238 12.21 -15.25 -15.79
CA ARG A 238 13.08 -15.41 -14.62
C ARG A 238 14.30 -14.50 -14.65
N ASP A 239 14.83 -14.19 -15.83
CA ASP A 239 16.00 -13.32 -15.98
C ASP A 239 15.64 -11.83 -15.80
N TYR A 240 14.39 -11.45 -16.09
CA TYR A 240 13.92 -10.09 -15.96
C TYR A 240 13.57 -9.72 -14.51
N TRP A 241 12.95 -10.64 -13.77
CA TRP A 241 12.46 -10.46 -12.40
C TRP A 241 13.46 -10.92 -11.34
#